data_AF-A0A527GAW9-F1
#
_entry.id   AF-A0A527GAW9-F1
#
_cell.length_a   1.000
_cell.length_b   1.000
_cell.length_c   1.000
_cell.angle_alpha   90.00
_cell.angle_beta   90.00
_cell.angle_gamma   90.00
#
_symmetry.space_group_name_H-M   'P 1'
#
loop_
_entity.id
_entity.type
_entity.pdbx_description
1 polymer ?
#
loop_
_entity_poly.entity_id
_entity_poly.type
_entity_poly.pdbx_seq_one_letter_code
_entity_poly.pdbx_strand_id
1 'polypeptide(L)'
;QPDDAGLVRLQAMKTGALIRFACEAGALIAGAPADDRERLAEFGSAIGLAFQLADDLLDLTADASQMGKATGKDAAAGKATLVALHGANWARNQLHGLVEQAHALLDPYGDDAQLLKEAATFVATRTS
;
A
#
# COMPACT_ATOMS: atom_id res chain seq x y z
N GLN A 1 17.33 -3.35 -16.03
CA GLN A 1 16.07 -3.48 -15.27
C GLN A 1 16.18 -2.59 -14.04
N PRO A 2 15.11 -1.92 -13.59
CA PRO A 2 15.12 -1.27 -12.28
C PRO A 2 15.39 -2.32 -11.20
N ASP A 3 16.16 -1.97 -10.19
CA ASP A 3 16.30 -2.75 -8.96
C ASP A 3 15.04 -2.59 -8.09
N ASP A 4 14.90 -3.42 -7.05
CA ASP A 4 13.73 -3.41 -6.15
C ASP A 4 13.46 -2.01 -5.56
N ALA A 5 14.55 -1.28 -5.24
CA ALA A 5 14.48 0.11 -4.78
C ALA A 5 13.91 1.06 -5.84
N GLY A 6 14.23 0.84 -7.12
CA GLY A 6 13.70 1.59 -8.25
C GLY A 6 12.20 1.36 -8.47
N LEU A 7 11.71 0.14 -8.28
CA LEU A 7 10.27 -0.16 -8.41
C LEU A 7 9.46 0.47 -7.27
N VAL A 8 9.93 0.32 -6.02
CA VAL A 8 9.32 0.97 -4.85
C VAL A 8 9.25 2.48 -5.04
N ARG A 9 10.33 3.10 -5.54
CA ARG A 9 10.37 4.55 -5.76
C ARG A 9 9.41 5.00 -6.85
N LEU A 10 9.30 4.27 -7.96
CA LEU A 10 8.34 4.58 -9.03
C LEU A 10 6.88 4.51 -8.52
N GLN A 11 6.55 3.45 -7.77
CA GLN A 11 5.22 3.24 -7.22
C GLN A 11 4.87 4.29 -6.15
N ALA A 12 5.83 4.62 -5.27
CA ALA A 12 5.71 5.70 -4.30
C ALA A 12 5.43 7.06 -4.95
N MET A 13 6.02 7.33 -6.12
CA MET A 13 5.84 8.61 -6.84
C MET A 13 4.49 8.75 -7.55
N LYS A 14 3.75 7.66 -7.83
CA LYS A 14 2.52 7.71 -8.64
C LYS A 14 1.25 7.55 -7.80
N THR A 15 1.07 6.39 -7.18
CA THR A 15 -0.13 6.06 -6.40
C THR A 15 0.05 6.50 -4.94
N GLY A 16 1.22 6.19 -4.37
CA GLY A 16 1.54 6.54 -2.99
C GLY A 16 1.55 8.05 -2.74
N ALA A 17 2.07 8.83 -3.70
CA ALA A 17 2.15 10.28 -3.59
C ALA A 17 0.76 10.97 -3.50
N LEU A 18 -0.23 10.49 -4.25
CA LEU A 18 -1.58 11.05 -4.22
C LEU A 18 -2.30 10.71 -2.91
N ILE A 19 -2.17 9.48 -2.42
CA ILE A 19 -2.76 9.05 -1.14
C ILE A 19 -2.10 9.81 0.01
N ARG A 20 -0.77 9.91 0.02
CA ARG A 20 0.01 10.73 0.96
C ARG A 20 -0.50 12.17 0.98
N PHE A 21 -0.60 12.79 -0.19
CA PHE A 21 -1.06 14.17 -0.29
C PHE A 21 -2.50 14.34 0.18
N ALA A 22 -3.41 13.41 -0.12
CA ALA A 22 -4.79 13.47 0.35
C ALA A 22 -4.88 13.47 1.89
N CYS A 23 -4.09 12.63 2.56
CA CYS A 23 -4.03 12.60 4.03
C CYS A 23 -3.41 13.89 4.61
N GLU A 24 -2.30 14.37 4.03
CA GLU A 24 -1.65 15.61 4.43
C GLU A 24 -2.55 16.86 4.21
N ALA A 25 -3.32 16.87 3.11
CA ALA A 25 -4.19 17.98 2.75
C ALA A 25 -5.28 18.23 3.80
N GLY A 26 -5.83 17.19 4.42
CA GLY A 26 -6.79 17.34 5.52
C GLY A 26 -6.20 18.11 6.71
N ALA A 27 -4.97 17.77 7.09
CA ALA A 27 -4.23 18.46 8.15
C ALA A 27 -3.92 19.92 7.79
N LEU A 28 -3.55 20.18 6.53
CA LEU A 28 -3.29 21.52 6.02
C LEU A 28 -4.54 22.40 6.05
N ILE A 29 -5.68 21.89 5.56
CA ILE A 29 -6.96 22.63 5.52
C ILE A 29 -7.45 22.94 6.93
N ALA A 30 -7.29 22.01 7.88
CA ALA A 30 -7.66 22.21 9.28
C ALA A 30 -6.73 23.16 10.04
N GLY A 31 -5.61 23.59 9.45
CA GLY A 31 -4.62 24.43 10.12
C GLY A 31 -3.87 23.69 11.24
N ALA A 32 -3.74 22.36 11.15
CA ALA A 32 -3.12 21.54 12.18
C ALA A 32 -1.62 21.89 12.38
N PRO A 33 -1.02 21.59 13.55
CA PRO A 33 0.42 21.70 13.79
C PRO A 33 1.27 20.91 12.77
N ALA A 34 2.54 21.28 12.65
CA ALA A 34 3.47 20.61 11.72
C ALA A 34 3.59 19.10 11.99
N ASP A 35 3.69 18.72 13.27
CA ASP A 35 3.81 17.33 13.70
C ASP A 35 2.61 16.47 13.27
N ASP A 36 1.40 17.02 13.31
CA ASP A 36 0.19 16.33 12.85
C ASP A 36 0.16 16.19 11.33
N ARG A 37 0.63 17.21 10.60
CA ARG A 37 0.74 17.13 9.14
C ARG A 37 1.73 16.06 8.72
N GLU A 38 2.89 16.01 9.36
CA GLU A 38 3.92 15.00 9.09
C GLU A 38 3.41 13.60 9.41
N ARG A 39 2.78 13.43 10.58
CA ARG A 39 2.15 12.17 11.00
C ARG A 39 1.10 11.67 10.01
N LEU A 40 0.22 12.56 9.54
CA LEU A 40 -0.81 12.20 8.55
C LEU A 40 -0.21 11.94 7.16
N ALA A 41 0.90 12.60 6.82
CA ALA A 41 1.65 12.29 5.60
C ALA A 41 2.35 10.93 5.67
N GLU A 42 2.94 10.57 6.82
CA GLU A 42 3.51 9.23 7.06
C GLU A 42 2.43 8.15 7.00
N PHE A 43 1.27 8.42 7.63
CA PHE A 43 0.10 7.54 7.53
C PHE A 43 -0.28 7.32 6.06
N GLY A 44 -0.48 8.39 5.28
CA GLY A 44 -0.83 8.27 3.88
C GLY A 44 0.24 7.56 3.03
N SER A 45 1.51 7.68 3.40
CA SER A 45 2.62 6.95 2.76
C SER A 45 2.54 5.44 3.02
N ALA A 46 2.29 5.04 4.26
CA ALA A 46 2.12 3.64 4.64
C ALA A 46 0.91 3.01 3.92
N ILE A 47 -0.21 3.72 3.88
CA ILE A 47 -1.43 3.29 3.19
C ILE A 47 -1.22 3.20 1.69
N GLY A 48 -0.51 4.17 1.09
CA GLY A 48 -0.20 4.16 -0.33
C GLY A 48 0.65 2.96 -0.75
N LEU A 49 1.62 2.59 0.10
CA LEU A 49 2.42 1.38 -0.12
C LEU A 49 1.58 0.11 0.07
N ALA A 50 0.74 0.05 1.12
CA ALA A 50 -0.16 -1.08 1.36
C ALA A 50 -1.13 -1.29 0.20
N PHE A 51 -1.65 -0.20 -0.37
CA PHE A 51 -2.50 -0.25 -1.54
C PHE A 51 -1.76 -0.93 -2.70
N GLN A 52 -0.55 -0.48 -3.03
CA GLN A 52 0.20 -1.07 -4.14
C GLN A 52 0.54 -2.56 -3.93
N LEU A 53 0.95 -2.96 -2.73
CA LEU A 53 1.24 -4.36 -2.42
C LEU A 53 -0.02 -5.23 -2.50
N ALA A 54 -1.17 -4.73 -2.05
CA ALA A 54 -2.44 -5.43 -2.17
C ALA A 54 -2.85 -5.59 -3.64
N ASP A 55 -2.60 -4.58 -4.48
CA ASP A 55 -2.85 -4.61 -5.93
C ASP A 55 -2.03 -5.71 -6.61
N ASP A 56 -0.71 -5.68 -6.37
CA ASP A 56 0.23 -6.63 -6.94
C ASP A 56 -0.05 -8.07 -6.45
N LEU A 57 -0.58 -8.22 -5.22
CA LEU A 57 -1.02 -9.52 -4.68
C LEU A 57 -2.31 -10.02 -5.34
N LEU A 58 -3.29 -9.14 -5.57
CA LEU A 58 -4.52 -9.49 -6.27
C LEU A 58 -4.20 -9.95 -7.70
N ASP A 59 -3.36 -9.20 -8.42
CA ASP A 59 -2.89 -9.55 -9.77
C ASP A 59 -2.21 -10.93 -9.79
N LEU A 60 -1.26 -11.18 -8.88
CA LEU A 60 -0.55 -12.47 -8.81
C LEU A 60 -1.52 -13.65 -8.58
N THR A 61 -2.50 -13.48 -7.69
CA THR A 61 -3.46 -14.55 -7.36
C THR A 61 -4.49 -14.77 -8.46
N ALA A 62 -4.92 -13.70 -9.15
CA ALA A 62 -5.78 -13.76 -10.31
C ALA A 62 -5.08 -14.50 -11.46
N ASP A 63 -3.83 -14.14 -11.78
CA ASP A 63 -3.02 -14.79 -12.82
C ASP A 63 -2.78 -16.28 -12.52
N ALA A 64 -2.52 -16.66 -11.26
CA ALA A 64 -2.38 -18.07 -10.89
C ALA A 64 -3.67 -18.88 -11.16
N SER A 65 -4.84 -18.28 -10.93
CA SER A 65 -6.13 -18.91 -11.23
C SER A 65 -6.41 -19.01 -12.73
N GLN A 66 -5.92 -18.03 -13.53
CA GLN A 66 -6.08 -18.00 -14.99
C GLN A 66 -5.04 -18.85 -15.72
N MET A 67 -3.82 -18.98 -15.21
CA MET A 67 -2.78 -19.88 -15.73
C MET A 67 -3.17 -21.36 -15.61
N GLY A 68 -4.06 -21.73 -14.68
CA GLY A 68 -4.69 -23.05 -14.68
C GLY A 68 -5.49 -23.37 -15.97
N LYS A 69 -5.81 -22.35 -16.78
CA LYS A 69 -6.46 -22.47 -18.10
C LYS A 69 -5.56 -22.09 -19.28
N ALA A 70 -4.45 -21.38 -19.07
CA ALA A 70 -3.57 -20.89 -20.13
C ALA A 70 -2.14 -21.44 -19.96
N THR A 71 -1.72 -22.30 -20.89
CA THR A 71 -0.40 -22.92 -20.94
C THR A 71 0.75 -21.90 -21.08
N GLY A 72 1.47 -21.65 -19.99
CA GLY A 72 2.94 -21.72 -19.89
C GLY A 72 3.87 -20.93 -20.82
N LYS A 73 3.44 -19.93 -21.61
CA LYS A 73 4.36 -19.25 -22.55
C LYS A 73 4.58 -17.74 -22.43
N ASP A 74 3.84 -17.01 -21.60
CA ASP A 74 3.97 -15.53 -21.54
C ASP A 74 4.33 -14.94 -20.17
N ALA A 75 4.80 -15.73 -19.20
CA ALA A 75 5.09 -15.25 -17.83
C ALA A 75 6.32 -14.32 -17.70
N ALA A 76 7.08 -14.07 -18.78
CA ALA A 76 8.41 -13.45 -18.71
C ALA A 76 8.48 -11.97 -19.15
N ALA A 77 7.38 -11.36 -19.60
CA ALA A 77 7.44 -10.00 -20.15
C ALA A 77 6.28 -9.13 -19.65
N GLY A 78 6.47 -8.39 -18.55
CA GLY A 78 5.50 -7.34 -18.22
C GLY A 78 5.79 -6.49 -17.00
N LYS A 79 5.78 -7.07 -15.79
CA LYS A 79 5.95 -6.31 -14.55
C LYS A 79 6.54 -7.23 -13.48
N ALA A 80 7.85 -7.16 -13.26
CA ALA A 80 8.43 -7.71 -12.04
C ALA A 80 7.93 -6.84 -10.88
N THR A 81 6.89 -7.27 -10.18
CA THR A 81 6.43 -6.65 -8.94
C THR A 81 7.17 -7.25 -7.75
N LEU A 82 7.27 -6.53 -6.64
CA LEU A 82 7.87 -7.08 -5.41
C LEU A 82 7.15 -8.36 -4.96
N VAL A 83 5.82 -8.40 -5.15
CA VAL A 83 5.01 -9.57 -4.82
C VAL A 83 5.30 -10.74 -5.75
N ALA A 84 5.54 -10.51 -7.05
CA ALA A 84 5.98 -11.54 -7.96
C ALA A 84 7.37 -12.09 -7.62
N LEU A 85 8.27 -11.25 -7.08
CA LEU A 85 9.63 -11.64 -6.70
C LEU A 85 9.67 -12.43 -5.38
N HIS A 86 8.96 -11.99 -4.35
CA HIS A 86 9.02 -12.55 -3.00
C HIS A 86 7.85 -13.48 -2.64
N GLY A 87 6.79 -13.48 -3.45
CA GLY A 87 5.61 -14.32 -3.28
C GLY A 87 4.54 -13.78 -2.33
N ALA A 88 3.38 -14.44 -2.35
CA ALA A 88 2.18 -13.98 -1.66
C ALA A 88 2.30 -13.91 -0.13
N ASN A 89 3.03 -14.83 0.49
CA ASN A 89 3.19 -14.84 1.96
C ASN A 89 4.02 -13.66 2.45
N TRP A 90 5.07 -13.30 1.71
CA TRP A 90 5.87 -12.11 2.00
C TRP A 90 4.99 -10.85 1.91
N ALA A 91 4.22 -10.72 0.84
CA ALA A 91 3.32 -9.59 0.63
C ALA A 91 2.31 -9.43 1.77
N ARG A 92 1.66 -10.54 2.20
CA ARG A 92 0.73 -10.51 3.34
C ARG A 92 1.39 -10.06 4.64
N ASN A 93 2.62 -10.49 4.90
CA ASN A 93 3.35 -10.06 6.09
C ASN A 93 3.70 -8.56 6.05
N GLN A 94 4.10 -8.06 4.88
CA GLN A 94 4.33 -6.61 4.70
C GLN A 94 3.05 -5.80 4.88
N LEU A 95 1.93 -6.26 4.32
CA LEU A 95 0.61 -5.63 4.49
C LEU A 95 0.22 -5.56 5.97
N HIS A 96 0.44 -6.63 6.74
CA HIS A 96 0.19 -6.62 8.18
C HIS A 96 1.02 -5.55 8.90
N GLY A 97 2.33 -5.51 8.66
CA GLY A 97 3.21 -4.52 9.29
C GLY A 97 2.84 -3.07 8.91
N LEU A 98 2.39 -2.84 7.67
CA LEU A 98 1.94 -1.51 7.24
C LEU A 98 0.64 -1.07 7.93
N VAL A 99 -0.28 -2.01 8.19
CA VAL A 99 -1.49 -1.72 8.98
C VAL A 99 -1.13 -1.40 10.42
N GLU A 100 -0.25 -2.18 11.05
CA GLU A 100 0.21 -1.90 12.41
C GLU A 100 0.89 -0.52 12.51
N GLN A 101 1.75 -0.19 11.55
CA GLN A 101 2.38 1.13 11.47
C GLN A 101 1.33 2.24 11.31
N ALA A 102 0.37 2.07 10.40
CA ALA A 102 -0.68 3.05 10.17
C ALA A 102 -1.55 3.28 11.42
N HIS A 103 -1.86 2.22 12.16
CA HIS A 103 -2.61 2.31 13.42
C HIS A 103 -1.81 3.05 14.49
N ALA A 104 -0.54 2.70 14.67
CA ALA A 104 0.34 3.34 15.65
C ALA A 104 0.53 4.83 15.38
N LEU A 105 0.63 5.22 14.10
CA LEU A 105 0.71 6.64 13.71
C LEU A 105 -0.53 7.42 14.15
N LEU A 106 -1.70 6.77 14.19
CA LEU A 106 -2.98 7.38 14.52
C LEU A 106 -3.36 7.30 16.01
N ASP A 107 -2.58 6.60 16.84
CA ASP A 107 -2.87 6.44 18.28
C ASP A 107 -3.07 7.77 19.05
N PRO A 108 -2.33 8.86 18.76
CA PRO A 108 -2.56 10.14 19.45
C PRO A 108 -3.95 10.74 19.25
N TYR A 109 -4.66 10.35 18.18
CA TYR A 109 -6.00 10.83 17.87
C TYR A 109 -7.10 9.99 18.53
N GLY A 110 -6.75 8.88 19.18
CA GLY A 110 -7.71 8.01 19.87
C GLY A 110 -8.87 7.56 18.97
N ASP A 111 -10.09 7.66 19.50
CA ASP A 111 -11.31 7.21 18.82
C ASP A 111 -11.66 8.05 17.58
N ASP A 112 -11.18 9.30 17.49
CA ASP A 112 -11.45 10.17 16.33
C ASP A 112 -10.80 9.65 15.04
N ALA A 113 -9.74 8.84 15.16
CA ALA A 113 -9.06 8.24 14.01
C ALA A 113 -9.61 6.86 13.62
N GLN A 114 -10.68 6.38 14.25
CA GLN A 114 -11.22 5.04 14.01
C GLN A 114 -11.52 4.77 12.52
N LEU A 115 -12.12 5.74 11.82
CA LEU A 115 -12.42 5.61 10.39
C LEU A 115 -11.15 5.45 9.54
N LEU A 116 -10.07 6.15 9.89
CA LEU A 116 -8.79 6.04 9.19
C LEU A 116 -8.09 4.70 9.47
N LYS A 117 -8.20 4.21 10.71
CA LYS A 117 -7.71 2.87 11.10
C LYS A 117 -8.46 1.77 10.35
N GLU A 118 -9.77 1.89 10.19
CA GLU A 118 -10.60 0.98 9.41
C GLU A 118 -10.25 1.02 7.92
N ALA A 119 -10.04 2.22 7.36
CA ALA A 119 -9.59 2.38 5.99
C ALA A 119 -8.23 1.71 5.73
N ALA A 120 -7.30 1.80 6.68
CA ALA A 120 -6.00 1.11 6.60
C ALA A 120 -6.14 -0.40 6.51
N THR A 121 -6.94 -0.97 7.41
CA THR A 121 -7.23 -2.40 7.41
C THR A 121 -7.90 -2.82 6.11
N PHE A 122 -8.90 -2.05 5.65
CA PHE A 122 -9.63 -2.32 4.41
C PHE A 122 -8.70 -2.37 3.19
N VAL A 123 -7.78 -1.41 3.07
CA VAL A 123 -6.79 -1.38 1.97
C VAL A 123 -5.93 -2.64 1.94
N ALA A 124 -5.53 -3.15 3.10
CA ALA A 124 -4.68 -4.34 3.20
C ALA A 124 -5.44 -5.65 2.98
N THR A 125 -6.74 -5.70 3.30
CA THR A 125 -7.56 -6.92 3.20
C THR A 125 -8.50 -6.95 1.99
N ARG A 126 -8.40 -5.96 1.09
CA ARG A 126 -9.28 -5.87 -0.08
C ARG A 126 -9.17 -7.10 -0.98
N THR A 127 -10.31 -7.53 -1.52
CA THR A 127 -10.44 -8.72 -2.38
C THR A 127 -10.73 -8.39 -3.85
N SER A 128 -10.90 -7.11 -4.19
CA SER A 128 -11.19 -6.59 -5.52
C SER A 128 -10.75 -5.14 -5.65
#